data_AF-A0A327NEF0-F1
#
_entry.id   AF-A0A327NEF0-F1
#
_cell.length_a   1.000
_cell.length_b   1.000
_cell.length_c   1.000
_cell.angle_alpha   90.00
_cell.angle_beta   90.00
_cell.angle_gamma   90.00
#
_symmetry.space_group_name_H-M   'P 1'
#
loop_
_entity.id
_entity.type
_entity.pdbx_description
1 polymer ?
#
loop_
_entity_poly.entity_id
_entity_poly.type
_entity_poly.pdbx_seq_one_letter_code
_entity_poly.pdbx_strand_id
1 'polypeptide(L)'
;MRYYLGWIALLFLPVLGEGRSISFPVYRTLLIADTAKEVHHKFQLIPLPVIFYTPETKIAYGVLGVCLFRTDSTARTSNVDFAIIHTQNAQTVIEPTYTIFTKQEKYLIRGMLLYTKFPELYYGIGPGTADSQEELISYKSLRAYNRFLRKLKPGWFVGIQQQYFKNIRHYSFVRSAGTRADIGR
;
A
#
# COMPACT_ATOMS: atom_id res chain seq x y z
N MET A 1 39.57 -13.59 2.90
CA MET A 1 39.19 -12.33 2.24
C MET A 1 37.90 -11.82 2.87
N ARG A 2 37.93 -10.62 3.45
CA ARG A 2 36.79 -9.89 4.04
C ARG A 2 35.95 -9.27 2.91
N TYR A 3 34.61 -9.26 3.02
CA TYR A 3 33.77 -8.05 3.23
C TYR A 3 32.25 -8.24 3.01
N TYR A 4 31.51 -7.77 4.02
CA TYR A 4 30.13 -7.24 4.11
C TYR A 4 28.89 -8.12 3.87
N LEU A 5 28.56 -8.83 4.95
CA LEU A 5 27.21 -9.21 5.38
C LEU A 5 26.45 -7.93 5.82
N GLY A 6 25.62 -7.36 4.94
CA GLY A 6 24.75 -6.23 5.25
C GLY A 6 23.42 -6.69 5.84
N TRP A 7 23.37 -6.85 7.15
CA TRP A 7 22.11 -7.00 7.89
C TRP A 7 21.37 -5.66 7.86
N ILE A 8 20.27 -5.56 7.11
CA ILE A 8 19.26 -4.53 7.36
C ILE A 8 18.38 -5.05 8.49
N ALA A 9 18.88 -4.87 9.71
CA ALA A 9 18.08 -4.90 10.91
C ALA A 9 17.16 -3.66 10.87
N LEU A 10 15.95 -3.84 10.35
CA LEU A 10 14.86 -2.90 10.56
C LEU A 10 14.35 -3.16 11.98
N LEU A 11 14.84 -2.37 12.94
CA LEU A 11 14.43 -2.35 14.33
C LEU A 11 12.91 -2.16 14.43
N PHE A 12 12.18 -3.26 14.55
CA PHE A 12 10.84 -3.28 15.12
C PHE A 12 10.99 -3.66 16.60
N LEU A 13 11.19 -2.64 17.44
CA LEU A 13 10.99 -2.77 18.88
C LEU A 13 9.49 -2.53 19.14
N PRO A 14 8.76 -3.46 19.78
CA PRO A 14 7.37 -3.24 20.12
C PRO A 14 7.33 -2.37 21.38
N VAL A 15 7.23 -1.05 21.20
CA VAL A 15 6.85 -0.17 22.31
C VAL A 15 5.32 -0.09 22.36
N LEU A 16 4.81 -0.81 23.34
CA LEU A 16 3.49 -0.65 23.92
C LEU A 16 3.29 0.83 24.33
N GLY A 17 2.21 1.46 23.87
CA GLY A 17 1.71 2.71 24.47
C GLY A 17 1.69 3.93 23.54
N GLU A 18 0.46 4.38 23.28
CA GLU A 18 0.07 5.72 22.84
C GLU A 18 0.35 6.16 21.39
N GLY A 19 -0.75 6.55 20.72
CA GLY A 19 -0.75 6.99 19.34
C GLY A 19 0.00 8.30 19.16
N ARG A 20 1.07 8.25 18.36
CA ARG A 20 1.59 9.41 17.65
C ARG A 20 1.79 9.05 16.19
N SER A 21 1.13 9.82 15.34
CA SER A 21 1.18 9.79 13.89
C SER A 21 2.62 9.99 13.43
N ILE A 22 3.09 9.13 12.52
CA ILE A 22 4.39 9.28 11.88
C ILE A 22 4.26 10.43 10.87
N SER A 23 4.87 11.58 11.17
CA SER A 23 4.89 12.75 10.27
C SER A 23 6.14 12.68 9.40
N PHE A 24 5.96 12.51 8.09
CA PHE A 24 7.06 12.63 7.12
C PHE A 24 7.28 14.11 6.78
N PRO A 25 8.51 14.65 6.85
CA PRO A 25 8.78 16.03 6.45
C PRO A 25 8.70 16.14 4.92
N VAL A 26 7.58 16.64 4.40
CA VAL A 26 7.41 17.02 3.01
C VAL A 26 8.02 18.41 2.81
N TYR A 27 9.05 18.53 1.98
CA TYR A 27 9.55 19.82 1.53
C TYR A 27 8.43 20.51 0.73
N ARG A 28 7.82 21.52 1.35
CA ARG A 28 6.68 22.29 0.82
C ARG A 28 7.17 23.32 -0.21
N THR A 29 7.34 22.91 -1.45
CA THR A 29 7.57 23.87 -2.55
C THR A 29 6.25 24.51 -2.99
N LEU A 30 6.27 25.83 -3.09
CA LEU A 30 5.18 26.78 -3.30
C LEU A 30 4.29 26.46 -4.51
N LEU A 31 3.08 25.94 -4.26
CA LEU A 31 1.85 26.25 -5.00
C LEU A 31 0.66 26.10 -4.05
N ILE A 32 0.59 26.96 -3.05
CA ILE A 32 -0.67 27.18 -2.32
C ILE A 32 -1.34 28.33 -3.06
N ALA A 33 -2.00 28.00 -4.17
CA ALA A 33 -3.08 28.83 -4.64
C ALA A 33 -4.15 28.78 -3.54
N ASP A 34 -4.31 29.92 -2.89
CA ASP A 34 -5.22 30.18 -1.80
C ASP A 34 -6.64 29.68 -2.14
N THR A 35 -6.98 28.49 -1.64
CA THR A 35 -8.36 27.99 -1.63
C THR A 35 -8.80 27.86 -0.17
N ALA A 36 -8.48 28.86 0.66
CA ALA A 36 -9.27 29.16 1.85
C ALA A 36 -10.58 29.82 1.40
N LYS A 37 -11.38 29.10 0.62
CA LYS A 37 -12.79 29.42 0.45
C LYS A 37 -13.48 28.74 1.64
N GLU A 38 -13.88 29.53 2.62
CA GLU A 38 -14.79 29.14 3.71
C GLU A 38 -16.05 28.55 3.09
N VAL A 39 -16.01 27.25 2.80
CA VAL A 39 -17.17 26.50 2.37
C VAL A 39 -17.39 25.44 3.43
N HIS A 40 -18.59 25.44 3.98
CA HIS A 40 -19.15 24.40 4.84
C HIS A 40 -19.24 23.06 4.11
N HIS A 41 -18.12 22.53 3.62
CA HIS A 41 -18.09 21.29 2.88
C HIS A 41 -17.97 20.14 3.87
N LYS A 42 -19.07 19.39 3.99
CA LYS A 42 -19.15 18.10 4.69
C LYS A 42 -18.20 17.04 4.13
N PHE A 43 -17.48 17.33 3.04
CA PHE A 43 -16.60 16.44 2.29
C PHE A 43 -15.44 17.22 1.64
N GLN A 44 -14.21 16.80 1.87
CA GLN A 44 -12.98 17.39 1.33
C GLN A 44 -12.08 16.27 0.81
N LEU A 45 -11.72 16.32 -0.47
CA LEU A 45 -10.80 15.37 -1.09
C LEU A 45 -9.51 16.10 -1.49
N ILE A 46 -8.38 15.58 -1.04
CA ILE A 46 -7.05 16.12 -1.32
C ILE A 46 -6.25 15.03 -2.05
N PRO A 47 -6.27 15.01 -3.40
CA PRO A 47 -5.42 14.12 -4.16
C PRO A 47 -3.99 14.68 -4.26
N LEU A 48 -3.01 13.81 -4.12
CA LEU A 48 -1.59 14.10 -4.11
C LEU A 48 -0.90 13.16 -5.11
N PRO A 49 -0.69 13.58 -6.37
CA PRO A 49 0.08 12.80 -7.32
C PRO A 49 1.53 12.67 -6.83
N VAL A 50 2.10 11.48 -6.97
CA VAL A 50 3.47 11.18 -6.56
C VAL A 50 4.23 10.52 -7.71
N ILE A 51 5.47 10.94 -7.90
CA ILE A 51 6.42 10.33 -8.82
C ILE A 51 7.77 10.28 -8.09
N PHE A 52 8.41 9.12 -8.06
CA PHE A 52 9.69 8.93 -7.40
C PHE A 52 10.52 7.88 -8.12
N TYR A 53 11.82 7.82 -7.82
CA TYR A 53 12.74 6.87 -8.42
C TYR A 53 13.45 6.07 -7.33
N THR A 54 13.56 4.75 -7.52
CA THR A 54 14.36 3.88 -6.65
C THR A 54 15.27 2.99 -7.50
N PRO A 55 16.51 2.70 -7.06
CA PRO A 55 17.40 1.78 -7.78
C PRO A 55 16.78 0.39 -8.00
N GLU A 56 15.92 -0.04 -7.07
CA GLU A 56 15.26 -1.35 -7.08
C GLU A 56 14.09 -1.44 -8.08
N THR A 57 13.25 -0.40 -8.18
CA THR A 57 11.99 -0.47 -8.95
C THR A 57 11.91 0.51 -10.12
N LYS A 58 12.99 1.29 -10.33
CA LYS A 58 13.10 2.41 -11.26
C LYS A 58 12.08 3.51 -10.95
N ILE A 59 11.47 4.11 -11.99
CA ILE A 59 10.46 5.15 -11.81
C ILE A 59 9.17 4.50 -11.31
N ALA A 60 8.64 5.07 -10.25
CA ALA A 60 7.33 4.79 -9.71
C ALA A 60 6.46 6.04 -9.83
N TYR A 61 5.19 5.84 -10.15
CA TYR A 61 4.20 6.90 -10.22
C TYR A 61 2.90 6.43 -9.57
N GLY A 62 2.14 7.36 -9.04
CA GLY A 62 0.93 7.02 -8.31
C GLY A 62 0.17 8.22 -7.83
N VAL A 63 -0.85 7.94 -7.04
CA VAL A 63 -1.66 8.92 -6.36
C VAL A 63 -1.81 8.51 -4.91
N LEU A 64 -1.46 9.44 -4.03
CA LEU A 64 -1.85 9.39 -2.63
C LEU A 64 -3.03 10.35 -2.46
N GLY A 65 -3.80 10.17 -1.41
CA GLY A 65 -4.80 11.19 -1.10
C GLY A 65 -5.48 10.94 0.22
N VAL A 66 -6.10 12.00 0.72
CA VAL A 66 -6.95 11.96 1.90
C VAL A 66 -8.32 12.52 1.57
N CYS A 67 -9.33 11.78 1.95
CA CYS A 67 -10.73 12.18 1.87
C CYS A 67 -11.24 12.37 3.30
N LEU A 68 -11.58 13.60 3.66
CA LEU A 68 -12.13 13.98 4.96
C LEU A 68 -13.61 14.25 4.80
N PHE A 69 -14.45 13.68 5.67
CA PHE A 69 -15.87 13.97 5.65
C PHE A 69 -16.51 13.84 7.03
N ARG A 70 -17.64 14.51 7.22
CA ARG A 70 -18.40 14.47 8.46
C ARG A 70 -19.79 13.93 8.21
N THR A 71 -20.15 12.85 8.90
CA THR A 71 -21.49 12.25 8.82
C THR A 71 -22.52 13.06 9.60
N ASP A 72 -22.11 13.77 10.65
CA ASP A 72 -22.98 14.60 11.49
C ASP A 72 -22.19 15.77 12.11
N SER A 73 -22.88 16.81 12.58
CA SER A 73 -22.27 17.93 13.30
C SER A 73 -21.68 17.49 14.64
N THR A 74 -22.30 16.49 15.29
CA THR A 74 -21.88 15.93 16.58
C THR A 74 -20.78 14.89 16.46
N ALA A 75 -20.56 14.32 15.27
CA ALA A 75 -19.58 13.27 15.05
C ALA A 75 -18.21 13.86 14.70
N ARG A 76 -17.13 13.20 15.14
CA ARG A 76 -15.78 13.48 14.68
C ARG A 76 -15.67 13.32 13.15
N THR A 77 -14.70 14.04 12.59
CA THR A 77 -14.36 13.95 11.16
C THR A 77 -13.86 12.54 10.84
N SER A 78 -14.52 11.90 9.88
CA SER A 78 -14.07 10.65 9.26
C SER A 78 -12.99 10.95 8.22
N ASN A 79 -12.05 10.03 8.06
CA ASN A 79 -11.00 10.12 7.06
C ASN A 79 -10.84 8.81 6.30
N VAL A 80 -10.55 8.92 5.00
CA VAL A 80 -10.15 7.82 4.14
C VAL A 80 -8.88 8.24 3.42
N ASP A 81 -7.77 7.64 3.82
CA ASP A 81 -6.47 7.80 3.20
C ASP A 81 -6.31 6.69 2.15
N PHE A 82 -5.69 6.99 1.01
CA PHE A 82 -5.41 5.96 0.01
C PHE A 82 -4.05 6.18 -0.63
N ALA A 83 -3.41 5.06 -0.99
CA ALA A 83 -2.22 5.03 -1.81
C ALA A 83 -2.42 4.07 -2.98
N ILE A 84 -2.18 4.53 -4.21
CA ILE A 84 -2.17 3.70 -5.42
C ILE A 84 -0.87 4.02 -6.15
N ILE A 85 0.06 3.06 -6.16
CA ILE A 85 1.40 3.24 -6.74
C ILE A 85 1.66 2.12 -7.74
N HIS A 86 2.21 2.50 -8.89
CA HIS A 86 2.63 1.61 -9.95
C HIS A 86 4.06 1.93 -10.35
N THR A 87 4.85 0.88 -10.59
CA THR A 87 6.26 1.02 -11.00
C THR A 87 6.46 0.57 -12.45
N GLN A 88 7.55 1.05 -13.07
CA GLN A 88 7.95 0.60 -14.41
C GLN A 88 8.20 -0.92 -14.48
N ASN A 89 8.60 -1.52 -13.37
CA ASN A 89 8.80 -2.96 -13.25
C ASN A 89 7.48 -3.72 -12.99
N ALA A 90 6.32 -3.12 -13.34
CA ALA A 90 4.98 -3.70 -13.20
C ALA A 90 4.61 -4.12 -11.76
N GLN A 91 5.20 -3.46 -10.76
CA GLN A 91 4.82 -3.64 -9.37
C GLN A 91 3.66 -2.69 -9.03
N THR A 92 2.69 -3.17 -8.26
CA THR A 92 1.48 -2.43 -7.90
C THR A 92 1.25 -2.52 -6.41
N VAL A 93 0.99 -1.37 -5.78
CA VAL A 93 0.56 -1.26 -4.39
C VAL A 93 -0.72 -0.45 -4.32
N ILE A 94 -1.74 -1.00 -3.67
CA ILE A 94 -3.02 -0.33 -3.42
C ILE A 94 -3.33 -0.46 -1.93
N GLU A 95 -3.42 0.67 -1.24
CA GLU A 95 -3.58 0.73 0.21
C GLU A 95 -4.60 1.79 0.64
N PRO A 96 -5.91 1.48 0.64
CA PRO A 96 -6.90 2.33 1.29
C PRO A 96 -6.96 2.04 2.79
N THR A 97 -6.86 3.10 3.58
CA THR A 97 -7.08 3.13 5.03
C THR A 97 -8.27 4.02 5.34
N TYR A 98 -9.21 3.54 6.14
CA TYR A 98 -10.44 4.28 6.45
C TYR A 98 -10.71 4.29 7.95
N THR A 99 -11.18 5.42 8.43
CA THR A 99 -11.73 5.62 9.78
C THR A 99 -13.02 6.40 9.64
N ILE A 100 -14.14 5.73 9.88
CA ILE A 100 -15.49 6.23 9.64
C ILE A 100 -16.25 6.28 10.97
N PHE A 101 -16.66 7.48 11.36
CA PHE A 101 -17.55 7.73 12.49
C PHE A 101 -18.99 7.88 11.99
N THR A 102 -19.89 7.04 12.51
CA THR A 102 -21.32 7.13 12.18
C THR A 102 -22.04 8.22 13.00
N LYS A 103 -23.32 8.47 12.71
CA LYS A 103 -24.14 9.47 13.42
C LYS A 103 -24.05 9.32 14.94
N GLN A 104 -23.87 10.44 15.65
CA GLN A 104 -23.67 10.47 17.12
C GLN A 104 -22.51 9.59 17.62
N GLU A 105 -21.57 9.23 16.73
CA GLU A 105 -20.46 8.31 16.98
C GLU A 105 -20.90 6.94 17.54
N LYS A 106 -22.10 6.47 17.18
CA LYS A 106 -22.61 5.18 17.70
C LYS A 106 -21.71 4.01 17.33
N TYR A 107 -21.12 4.09 16.13
CA TYR A 107 -20.18 3.12 15.59
C TYR A 107 -18.95 3.82 15.02
N LEU A 108 -17.81 3.17 15.24
CA LEU A 108 -16.51 3.47 14.67
C LEU A 108 -16.09 2.28 13.81
N ILE A 109 -15.98 2.52 12.50
CA ILE A 109 -15.48 1.54 11.54
C ILE A 109 -14.08 1.98 11.16
N ARG A 110 -13.08 1.15 11.44
CA ARG A 110 -11.70 1.46 11.09
C ARG A 110 -11.08 0.27 10.37
N GLY A 111 -10.39 0.51 9.27
CA GLY A 111 -9.71 -0.55 8.57
C GLY A 111 -8.65 -0.09 7.60
N MET A 112 -7.94 -1.07 7.07
CA MET A 112 -6.90 -0.93 6.08
C MET A 112 -6.95 -2.16 5.18
N LEU A 113 -6.94 -1.94 3.88
CA LEU A 113 -6.72 -2.99 2.90
C LEU A 113 -5.36 -2.74 2.26
N LEU A 114 -4.61 -3.81 2.01
CA LEU A 114 -3.33 -3.74 1.32
C LEU A 114 -3.32 -4.81 0.24
N TYR A 115 -3.33 -4.36 -1.02
CA TYR A 115 -3.09 -5.22 -2.17
C TYR A 115 -1.72 -4.90 -2.75
N THR A 116 -0.95 -5.95 -2.97
CA THR A 116 0.43 -5.87 -3.47
C THR A 116 0.64 -6.89 -4.57
N LYS A 117 1.29 -6.46 -5.65
CA LYS A 117 1.72 -7.34 -6.75
C LYS A 117 3.15 -6.98 -7.12
N PHE A 118 4.05 -7.95 -6.99
CA PHE A 118 5.47 -7.81 -7.31
C PHE A 118 5.87 -8.94 -8.25
N PRO A 119 6.00 -8.68 -9.57
CA PRO A 119 6.63 -9.61 -10.49
C PRO A 119 8.15 -9.53 -10.35
N GLU A 120 8.79 -10.67 -10.14
CA GLU A 120 10.25 -10.82 -10.08
C GLU A 120 10.69 -11.86 -11.12
N LEU A 121 11.87 -11.64 -11.71
CA LEU A 121 12.50 -12.59 -12.61
C LEU A 121 13.33 -13.57 -11.78
N TYR A 122 13.09 -14.85 -11.98
CA TYR A 122 13.82 -15.94 -11.34
C TYR A 122 14.70 -16.64 -12.38
N TYR A 123 16.00 -16.71 -12.07
CA TYR A 123 17.04 -17.19 -13.00
C TYR A 123 17.49 -18.65 -12.72
N GLY A 124 16.75 -19.39 -11.90
CA GLY A 124 17.16 -20.74 -11.47
C GLY A 124 18.38 -20.74 -10.55
N ILE A 125 18.73 -21.91 -10.02
CA ILE A 125 19.91 -22.10 -9.15
C ILE A 125 20.74 -23.26 -9.72
N GLY A 126 21.94 -22.98 -10.24
CA GLY A 126 22.90 -24.00 -10.66
C GLY A 126 23.88 -23.54 -11.75
N PRO A 127 25.03 -24.22 -11.93
CA PRO A 127 26.05 -23.87 -12.94
C PRO A 127 25.65 -24.24 -14.40
N GLY A 128 24.44 -24.75 -14.64
CA GLY A 128 23.96 -25.21 -15.95
C GLY A 128 22.62 -24.60 -16.40
N THR A 129 22.08 -23.64 -15.65
CA THR A 129 20.89 -22.88 -16.08
C THR A 129 21.29 -21.86 -17.12
N ALA A 130 20.79 -22.02 -18.35
CA ALA A 130 20.99 -21.05 -19.41
C ALA A 130 20.17 -19.78 -19.13
N ASP A 131 20.73 -18.60 -19.38
CA ASP A 131 20.04 -17.30 -19.27
C ASP A 131 18.71 -17.24 -20.05
N SER A 132 18.50 -18.18 -21.00
CA SER A 132 17.25 -18.35 -21.75
C SER A 132 16.08 -18.96 -20.96
N GLN A 133 16.28 -19.37 -19.69
CA GLN A 133 15.25 -19.97 -18.83
C GLN A 133 14.76 -18.98 -17.76
N GLU A 134 14.40 -17.76 -18.17
CA GLU A 134 13.80 -16.79 -17.25
C GLU A 134 12.37 -17.22 -16.86
N GLU A 135 12.12 -17.42 -15.57
CA GLU A 135 10.78 -17.64 -15.04
C GLU A 135 10.26 -16.38 -14.35
N LEU A 136 9.11 -15.87 -14.79
CA LEU A 136 8.47 -14.72 -14.14
C LEU A 136 7.62 -15.23 -12.96
N ILE A 137 8.10 -14.99 -11.75
CA ILE A 137 7.37 -15.29 -10.52
C ILE A 137 6.61 -14.05 -10.09
N SER A 138 5.28 -14.12 -10.06
CA SER A 138 4.46 -13.01 -9.57
C SER A 138 3.96 -13.29 -8.16
N TYR A 139 4.44 -12.50 -7.20
CA TYR A 139 3.96 -12.49 -5.83
C TYR A 139 2.78 -11.53 -5.71
N LYS A 140 1.60 -12.06 -5.37
CA LYS A 140 0.42 -11.26 -5.03
C LYS A 140 0.09 -11.47 -3.56
N SER A 141 -0.21 -10.39 -2.85
CA SER A 141 -0.64 -10.45 -1.46
C SER A 141 -1.82 -9.52 -1.24
N LEU A 142 -2.83 -10.04 -0.54
CA LEU A 142 -3.98 -9.28 -0.06
C LEU A 142 -3.99 -9.36 1.47
N ARG A 143 -3.97 -8.19 2.11
CA ARG A 143 -4.15 -8.06 3.55
C ARG A 143 -5.36 -7.18 3.82
N ALA A 144 -6.13 -7.52 4.83
CA ALA A 144 -7.26 -6.71 5.27
C ALA A 144 -7.31 -6.69 6.80
N TYR A 145 -7.35 -5.49 7.36
CA TYR A 145 -7.50 -5.24 8.78
C TYR A 145 -8.77 -4.43 8.96
N ASN A 146 -9.72 -4.95 9.71
CA ASN A 146 -11.03 -4.33 9.89
C ASN A 146 -11.42 -4.35 11.36
N ARG A 147 -11.95 -3.24 11.84
CA ARG A 147 -12.46 -3.07 13.19
C ARG A 147 -13.85 -2.45 13.09
N PHE A 148 -14.82 -3.13 13.69
CA PHE A 148 -16.18 -2.63 13.83
C PHE A 148 -16.46 -2.47 15.31
N LEU A 149 -16.49 -1.22 15.76
CA LEU A 149 -16.60 -0.88 17.17
C LEU A 149 -17.90 -0.11 17.42
N ARG A 150 -18.58 -0.42 18.51
CA ARG A 150 -19.77 0.29 19.00
C ARG A 150 -19.40 1.09 20.25
N LYS A 151 -19.92 2.31 20.36
CA LYS A 151 -19.73 3.19 21.51
C LYS A 151 -20.58 2.70 22.69
N LEU A 152 -19.95 2.53 23.84
CA LEU A 152 -20.61 2.17 25.11
C LEU A 152 -20.78 3.40 26.01
N LYS A 153 -19.71 4.18 26.16
CA LYS A 153 -19.67 5.45 26.91
C LYS A 153 -18.79 6.44 26.13
N PRO A 154 -18.86 7.75 26.40
CA PRO A 154 -17.89 8.69 25.87
C PRO A 154 -16.45 8.19 26.13
N GLY A 155 -15.67 8.02 25.07
CA GLY A 155 -14.30 7.47 25.12
C GLY A 155 -14.17 5.94 25.10
N TRP A 156 -15.24 5.18 25.34
CA TRP A 156 -15.20 3.71 25.37
C TRP A 156 -15.94 3.07 24.20
N PHE A 157 -15.20 2.25 23.45
CA PHE A 157 -15.70 1.52 22.29
C PHE A 157 -15.38 0.04 22.43
N VAL A 158 -16.33 -0.82 22.07
CA VAL A 158 -16.18 -2.28 22.10
C VAL A 158 -16.68 -2.85 20.79
N GLY A 159 -16.04 -3.90 20.31
CA GLY A 159 -16.53 -4.60 19.12
C GLY A 159 -15.52 -5.60 18.60
N ILE A 160 -15.67 -5.92 17.32
CA ILE A 160 -14.94 -7.01 16.67
C ILE A 160 -13.78 -6.46 15.84
N GLN A 161 -12.70 -7.23 15.79
CA GLN A 161 -11.58 -7.01 14.90
C GLN A 161 -11.37 -8.24 14.04
N GLN A 162 -11.22 -8.03 12.75
CA GLN A 162 -10.86 -9.04 11.76
C GLN A 162 -9.51 -8.69 11.15
N GLN A 163 -8.64 -9.69 11.06
CA GLN A 163 -7.39 -9.62 10.32
C GLN A 163 -7.37 -10.75 9.31
N TYR A 164 -7.11 -10.43 8.06
CA TYR A 164 -7.04 -11.37 6.97
C TYR A 164 -5.74 -11.16 6.22
N PHE A 165 -5.08 -12.27 5.91
CA PHE A 165 -3.83 -12.29 5.16
C PHE A 165 -3.85 -13.45 4.19
N LYS A 166 -3.67 -13.16 2.90
CA LYS A 166 -3.56 -14.18 1.86
C LYS A 166 -2.47 -13.82 0.88
N ASN A 167 -1.51 -14.74 0.74
CA ASN A 167 -0.53 -14.72 -0.32
C ASN A 167 -0.99 -15.62 -1.46
N ILE A 168 -0.95 -15.12 -2.68
CA ILE A 168 -1.26 -15.85 -3.91
C ILE A 168 0.02 -15.84 -4.73
N ARG A 169 0.62 -17.01 -4.92
CA ARG A 169 1.75 -17.18 -5.84
C ARG A 169 1.19 -17.61 -7.18
N HIS A 170 1.54 -16.90 -8.24
CA HIS A 170 1.19 -17.30 -9.59
C HIS A 170 2.48 -17.55 -10.38
N TYR A 171 2.66 -18.77 -10.85
CA TYR A 171 3.75 -19.16 -11.73
C TYR A 171 3.32 -18.88 -13.16
N SER A 172 4.12 -18.12 -13.90
CA SER A 172 3.82 -17.78 -15.29
C SER A 172 5.02 -18.16 -16.13
N PHE A 173 4.92 -19.25 -16.88
CA PHE A 173 6.00 -19.69 -17.77
C PHE A 173 6.05 -18.78 -18.99
N VAL A 174 7.12 -18.01 -19.13
CA VAL A 174 7.42 -17.31 -20.38
C VAL A 174 8.09 -18.34 -21.29
N ARG A 175 7.31 -18.93 -22.21
CA ARG A 175 7.87 -19.82 -23.23
C ARG A 175 8.68 -18.95 -24.19
N SER A 176 10.00 -18.93 -24.02
CA SER A 176 10.91 -18.40 -25.04
C SER A 176 10.61 -19.13 -26.36
N ALA A 177 10.21 -18.38 -27.38
CA ALA A 177 9.92 -18.89 -28.71
C ALA A 177 11.23 -19.32 -29.37
N GLY A 178 11.69 -20.53 -29.04
CA GLY A 178 12.81 -21.18 -29.68
C GLY A 178 12.46 -21.61 -31.09
N THR A 179 13.05 -20.91 -32.06
CA THR A 179 13.33 -21.25 -33.46
C THR A 179 13.05 -22.71 -33.83
N ARG A 180 12.13 -22.87 -34.78
CA ARG A 180 11.87 -24.12 -35.51
C ARG A 180 13.17 -24.49 -36.25
N ALA A 181 13.92 -25.46 -35.72
CA ALA A 181 15.05 -26.04 -36.42
C ALA A 181 14.51 -26.74 -37.68
N ASP A 182 14.87 -26.17 -38.83
CA ASP A 182 14.70 -26.77 -40.15
C ASP A 182 15.55 -28.03 -40.21
N ILE A 183 14.92 -29.19 -40.29
CA ILE A 183 15.60 -30.46 -40.54
C ILE A 183 15.24 -30.82 -41.97
N GLY A 184 16.10 -30.38 -42.89
CA GLY A 184 16.04 -30.73 -44.30
C GLY A 184 16.02 -32.24 -44.50
N ARG A 185 15.25 -32.66 -45.50
CA ARG A 185 15.25 -34.00 -46.06
C ARG A 185 15.37 -33.89 -47.57
#